data_AF-A0A519G1W0-F1
#
_entry.id   AF-A0A519G1W0-F1
#
_cell.length_a   1.000
_cell.length_b   1.000
_cell.length_c   1.000
_cell.angle_alpha   90.00
_cell.angle_beta   90.00
_cell.angle_gamma   90.00
#
_symmetry.space_group_name_H-M   'P 1'
#
loop_
_entity.id
_entity.type
_entity.pdbx_description
1 polymer ?
#
loop_
_entity_poly.entity_id
_entity_poly.type
_entity_poly.pdbx_seq_one_letter_code
_entity_poly.pdbx_strand_id
1 'polypeptide(L)'
;LVQPVLVDAEHRLHEEGVAGDVYLFKNNTDSAGNSYGCHENYLVSRAGEFSRLADVLIPFLVTRQIVVGAGKVTQTPRGASYSVSQRAEHIWEGVSSATTRSRPIINTRDEPHADAERFRRLHVIVGDSNMSETTTMLKVASCDLVLRMIEEGVVMRDLTMENPIRAIREISHDMTGRKKVLLANGREASVLEIQSEYLSRARDFVDRRELHTPVIERSLDLWERGLKAVESGDLSLVEREIDWVIKWKLIDRYRSQNDLPLGHPRIAQLDLAYHDIHRDRGLYYLLEKRGAVARVTNDLDVFAAKSIPPQTTRARLRGNFIKRAQERRRDFTVDWVHLKLNDQAQRTVLCKDPFRSHDERVERLIEGM
;
A
#
# COMPACT_ATOMS: atom_id res chain seq x y z
N LEU A 1 0.18 16.11 5.51
CA LEU A 1 -1.15 16.72 5.32
C LEU A 1 -2.03 16.54 6.56
N VAL A 2 -2.10 15.35 7.15
CA VAL A 2 -3.04 15.07 8.25
C VAL A 2 -2.58 15.56 9.64
N GLN A 3 -1.28 15.49 9.98
CA GLN A 3 -0.81 15.92 11.30
C GLN A 3 -1.12 17.40 11.64
N PRO A 4 -0.96 18.39 10.74
CA PRO A 4 -1.38 19.76 11.04
C PRO A 4 -2.88 19.90 11.36
N VAL A 5 -3.73 19.09 10.72
CA VAL A 5 -5.18 19.05 11.00
C VAL A 5 -5.44 18.50 12.40
N LEU A 6 -4.65 17.52 12.84
CA LEU A 6 -4.73 16.98 14.20
C LEU A 6 -4.40 18.05 15.24
N VAL A 7 -3.29 18.79 15.03
CA VAL A 7 -2.88 19.87 15.95
C VAL A 7 -3.91 21.00 16.00
N ASP A 8 -4.46 21.39 14.85
CA ASP A 8 -5.54 22.38 14.78
C ASP A 8 -6.81 21.89 15.52
N ALA A 9 -7.16 20.62 15.37
CA ALA A 9 -8.30 20.03 16.07
C ALA A 9 -8.09 19.98 17.59
N GLU A 10 -6.90 19.60 18.07
CA GLU A 10 -6.54 19.64 19.50
C GLU A 10 -6.64 21.05 20.07
N HIS A 11 -6.12 22.05 19.33
CA HIS A 11 -6.21 23.45 19.76
C HIS A 11 -7.67 23.91 19.92
N ARG A 12 -8.53 23.59 18.96
CA ARG A 12 -9.96 23.95 19.02
C ARG A 12 -10.70 23.23 20.14
N LEU A 13 -10.40 21.95 20.38
CA LEU A 13 -10.96 21.22 21.52
C LEU A 13 -10.60 21.88 22.85
N HIS A 14 -9.33 22.31 22.98
CA HIS A 14 -8.88 23.07 24.15
C HIS A 14 -9.59 24.43 24.29
N GLU A 15 -9.80 25.17 23.19
CA GLU A 15 -10.57 26.42 23.21
C GLU A 15 -12.02 26.21 23.64
N GLU A 16 -12.61 25.06 23.32
CA GLU A 16 -13.94 24.64 23.75
C GLU A 16 -13.97 24.04 25.18
N GLY A 17 -12.84 24.04 25.90
CA GLY A 17 -12.73 23.54 27.27
C GLY A 17 -12.63 22.02 27.40
N VAL A 18 -12.41 21.30 26.30
CA VAL A 18 -12.23 19.85 26.26
C VAL A 18 -10.74 19.53 26.25
N ALA A 19 -10.19 19.05 27.37
CA ALA A 19 -8.82 18.56 27.43
C ALA A 19 -8.72 17.15 26.84
N GLY A 20 -7.77 16.92 25.93
CA GLY A 20 -7.53 15.61 25.37
C GLY A 20 -6.46 15.59 24.28
N ASP A 21 -5.85 14.42 24.10
CA ASP A 21 -4.90 14.16 23.02
C ASP A 21 -5.61 13.43 21.88
N VAL A 22 -5.32 13.82 20.64
CA VAL A 22 -5.81 13.14 19.44
C VAL A 22 -4.71 12.23 18.91
N TYR A 23 -5.06 10.98 18.63
CA TYR A 23 -4.16 10.00 18.03
C TYR A 23 -4.69 9.55 16.67
N LEU A 24 -3.79 9.51 15.68
CA LEU A 24 -4.09 8.98 14.36
C LEU A 24 -3.04 7.92 14.00
N PHE A 25 -3.53 6.73 13.71
CA PHE A 25 -2.69 5.58 13.40
C PHE A 25 -2.81 5.23 11.92
N LYS A 26 -1.68 5.08 11.25
CA LYS A 26 -1.59 4.57 9.87
C LYS A 26 -1.35 3.06 9.92
N ASN A 27 -2.38 2.33 10.34
CA ASN A 27 -2.42 0.87 10.44
C ASN A 27 -3.70 0.33 9.75
N ASN A 28 -4.17 -0.86 10.12
CA ASN A 28 -5.35 -1.48 9.49
C ASN A 28 -6.39 -2.04 10.44
N THR A 29 -6.15 -1.99 11.77
CA THR A 29 -7.03 -2.61 12.76
C THR A 29 -6.97 -1.89 14.10
N ASP A 30 -8.08 -1.84 14.83
CA ASP A 30 -8.09 -1.37 16.22
C ASP A 30 -8.30 -2.50 17.24
N SER A 31 -8.30 -2.14 18.53
CA SER A 31 -8.54 -3.08 19.64
C SER A 31 -9.98 -3.58 19.72
N ALA A 32 -10.93 -2.89 19.08
CA ALA A 32 -12.33 -3.31 19.01
C ALA A 32 -12.58 -4.34 17.88
N GLY A 33 -11.56 -4.67 17.09
CA GLY A 33 -11.64 -5.63 15.99
C GLY A 33 -12.14 -5.01 14.68
N ASN A 34 -12.26 -3.69 14.60
CA ASN A 34 -12.53 -3.03 13.33
C ASN A 34 -11.33 -3.15 12.40
N SER A 35 -11.56 -3.06 11.10
CA SER A 35 -10.49 -3.00 10.11
C SER A 35 -10.77 -1.97 9.04
N TYR A 36 -9.70 -1.28 8.64
CA TYR A 36 -9.66 -0.23 7.63
C TYR A 36 -8.52 -0.51 6.63
N GLY A 37 -8.69 -0.06 5.38
CA GLY A 37 -7.87 -0.51 4.26
C GLY A 37 -6.83 0.51 3.80
N CYS A 38 -5.66 0.01 3.39
CA CYS A 38 -4.75 0.73 2.49
C CYS A 38 -4.98 0.17 1.08
N HIS A 39 -5.55 0.97 0.20
CA HIS A 39 -5.92 0.52 -1.13
C HIS A 39 -4.93 0.98 -2.18
N GLU A 40 -4.51 0.05 -3.03
CA GLU A 40 -3.68 0.33 -4.19
C GLU A 40 -4.56 0.39 -5.44
N ASN A 41 -4.24 1.29 -6.35
CA ASN A 41 -4.97 1.49 -7.60
C ASN A 41 -3.98 1.45 -8.75
N TYR A 42 -4.15 0.49 -9.64
CA TYR A 42 -3.33 0.34 -10.84
C TYR A 42 -4.20 0.58 -12.07
N LEU A 43 -3.73 1.41 -12.99
CA LEU A 43 -4.35 1.53 -14.31
C LEU A 43 -3.86 0.35 -15.14
N VAL A 44 -4.77 -0.48 -15.62
CA VAL A 44 -4.45 -1.64 -16.47
C VAL A 44 -5.20 -1.52 -17.80
N SER A 45 -4.66 -2.17 -18.83
CA SER A 45 -5.33 -2.28 -20.11
C SER A 45 -6.69 -2.98 -19.96
N ARG A 46 -7.68 -2.54 -20.74
CA ARG A 46 -8.97 -3.23 -20.83
C ARG A 46 -8.91 -4.46 -21.75
N ALA A 47 -7.86 -4.58 -22.56
CA ALA A 47 -7.64 -5.73 -23.43
C ALA A 47 -7.37 -7.00 -22.62
N GLY A 48 -7.84 -8.15 -23.13
CA GLY A 48 -7.67 -9.46 -22.49
C GLY A 48 -8.77 -9.79 -21.47
N GLU A 49 -8.67 -11.01 -20.92
CA GLU A 49 -9.62 -11.54 -19.95
C GLU A 49 -9.18 -11.22 -18.51
N PHE A 50 -10.07 -10.60 -17.73
CA PHE A 50 -9.79 -10.23 -16.34
C PHE A 50 -9.55 -11.45 -15.44
N SER A 51 -10.20 -12.59 -15.71
CA SER A 51 -9.98 -13.86 -15.02
C SER A 51 -8.50 -14.27 -15.07
N ARG A 52 -7.89 -14.24 -16.25
CA ARG A 52 -6.47 -14.57 -16.43
C ARG A 52 -5.55 -13.65 -15.64
N LEU A 53 -5.87 -12.36 -15.56
CA LEU A 53 -5.14 -11.42 -14.70
C LEU A 53 -5.27 -11.83 -13.23
N ALA A 54 -6.48 -12.14 -12.77
CA ALA A 54 -6.73 -12.55 -11.39
C ALA A 54 -6.02 -13.87 -11.03
N ASP A 55 -6.03 -14.86 -11.91
CA ASP A 55 -5.41 -16.18 -11.68
C ASP A 55 -3.91 -16.09 -11.43
N VAL A 56 -3.21 -15.19 -12.15
CA VAL A 56 -1.79 -14.92 -11.93
C VAL A 56 -1.60 -13.96 -10.74
N LEU A 57 -2.43 -12.93 -10.61
CA LEU A 57 -2.16 -11.89 -9.62
C LEU A 57 -2.48 -12.33 -8.18
N ILE A 58 -3.52 -13.13 -7.95
CA ILE A 58 -3.94 -13.53 -6.61
C ILE A 58 -2.84 -14.28 -5.84
N PRO A 59 -2.16 -15.31 -6.40
CA PRO A 59 -1.08 -15.99 -5.70
C PRO A 59 0.05 -15.04 -5.27
N PHE A 60 0.42 -14.09 -6.11
CA PHE A 60 1.38 -13.03 -5.79
C PHE A 60 0.88 -12.15 -4.64
N LEU A 61 -0.35 -11.64 -4.74
CA LEU A 61 -0.94 -10.76 -3.74
C LEU A 61 -1.11 -11.41 -2.36
N VAL A 62 -1.42 -12.71 -2.32
CA VAL A 62 -1.54 -13.49 -1.09
C VAL A 62 -0.19 -13.69 -0.43
N THR A 63 0.87 -13.91 -1.21
CA THR A 63 2.21 -14.25 -0.69
C THR A 63 3.11 -13.05 -0.45
N ARG A 64 2.90 -11.92 -1.15
CA ARG A 64 3.74 -10.72 -1.01
C ARG A 64 3.77 -10.15 0.41
N GLN A 65 2.79 -10.46 1.25
CA GLN A 65 2.76 -10.03 2.66
C GLN A 65 4.04 -10.40 3.44
N ILE A 66 4.76 -11.44 3.02
CA ILE A 66 6.04 -11.83 3.63
C ILE A 66 7.13 -10.77 3.42
N VAL A 67 7.07 -10.01 2.32
CA VAL A 67 8.05 -8.95 2.00
C VAL A 67 7.48 -7.54 2.17
N VAL A 68 6.14 -7.38 2.30
CA VAL A 68 5.50 -6.06 2.42
C VAL A 68 4.50 -5.88 3.56
N GLY A 69 4.37 -6.87 4.43
CA GLY A 69 3.48 -6.80 5.60
C GLY A 69 3.93 -5.77 6.64
N ALA A 70 2.96 -5.24 7.41
CA ALA A 70 3.23 -4.26 8.46
C ALA A 70 3.38 -4.86 9.86
N GLY A 71 3.10 -6.16 10.01
CA GLY A 71 3.21 -6.89 11.26
C GLY A 71 2.07 -6.60 12.24
N LYS A 72 1.71 -7.60 13.04
CA LYS A 72 0.70 -7.48 14.11
C LYS A 72 0.98 -8.44 15.24
N VAL A 73 0.76 -8.01 16.47
CA VAL A 73 0.62 -8.95 17.59
C VAL A 73 -0.83 -9.40 17.66
N THR A 74 -1.07 -10.67 17.39
CA THR A 74 -2.40 -11.28 17.35
C THR A 74 -2.61 -12.12 18.60
N GLN A 75 -3.74 -11.93 19.27
CA GLN A 75 -4.17 -12.82 20.35
C GLN A 75 -4.89 -14.01 19.74
N THR A 76 -4.37 -15.22 19.97
CA THR A 76 -5.01 -16.47 19.54
C THR A 76 -5.44 -17.28 20.77
N PRO A 77 -6.32 -18.28 20.62
CA PRO A 77 -6.64 -19.20 21.72
C PRO A 77 -5.42 -19.95 22.28
N ARG A 78 -4.31 -20.02 21.54
CA ARG A 78 -3.04 -20.65 21.96
C ARG A 78 -2.06 -19.67 22.58
N GLY A 79 -2.45 -18.41 22.76
CA GLY A 79 -1.60 -17.32 23.23
C GLY A 79 -1.31 -16.29 22.13
N ALA A 80 -0.57 -15.24 22.50
CA ALA A 80 -0.16 -14.21 21.56
C ALA A 80 0.85 -14.75 20.54
N SER A 81 0.65 -14.43 19.27
CA SER A 81 1.58 -14.69 18.17
C SER A 81 1.89 -13.40 17.42
N TYR A 82 2.99 -13.40 16.67
CA TYR A 82 3.30 -12.30 15.75
C TYR A 82 2.96 -12.73 14.33
N SER A 83 2.14 -11.95 13.66
CA SER A 83 1.70 -12.16 12.28
C SER A 83 2.37 -11.14 11.37
N VAL A 84 2.71 -11.51 10.14
CA VAL A 84 3.36 -10.59 9.19
C VAL A 84 2.39 -9.57 8.60
N SER A 85 1.08 -9.87 8.52
CA SER A 85 0.06 -8.95 8.01
C SER A 85 -1.02 -8.63 9.03
N GLN A 86 -1.45 -7.36 9.03
CA GLN A 86 -2.63 -6.89 9.78
C GLN A 86 -3.94 -7.22 9.08
N ARG A 87 -3.96 -7.21 7.74
CA ARG A 87 -5.18 -7.36 6.94
C ARG A 87 -5.62 -8.80 6.72
N ALA A 88 -4.72 -9.78 6.77
CA ALA A 88 -5.00 -11.16 6.38
C ALA A 88 -6.25 -11.78 7.05
N GLU A 89 -6.46 -11.56 8.35
CA GLU A 89 -7.64 -12.06 9.10
C GLU A 89 -8.97 -11.41 8.69
N HIS A 90 -8.89 -10.27 8.00
CA HIS A 90 -10.04 -9.46 7.64
C HIS A 90 -10.40 -9.54 6.16
N ILE A 91 -9.75 -10.42 5.40
CA ILE A 91 -10.04 -10.74 3.99
C ILE A 91 -10.92 -12.00 3.93
N TRP A 92 -11.99 -11.96 3.14
CA TRP A 92 -12.99 -13.05 3.09
C TRP A 92 -13.26 -13.59 1.68
N GLU A 93 -13.01 -12.82 0.63
CA GLU A 93 -13.26 -13.23 -0.75
C GLU A 93 -12.01 -13.04 -1.64
N GLY A 94 -11.91 -13.81 -2.72
CA GLY A 94 -10.82 -13.61 -3.69
C GLY A 94 -11.09 -12.36 -4.53
N VAL A 95 -12.30 -12.28 -5.11
CA VAL A 95 -12.70 -11.24 -6.06
C VAL A 95 -14.14 -10.83 -5.75
N SER A 96 -14.42 -9.53 -5.62
CA SER A 96 -15.75 -9.00 -5.28
C SER A 96 -15.87 -7.52 -5.59
N SER A 97 -17.07 -6.96 -5.67
CA SER A 97 -17.27 -5.52 -5.88
C SER A 97 -17.42 -4.72 -4.57
N ALA A 98 -17.67 -5.40 -3.44
CA ALA A 98 -17.83 -4.76 -2.13
C ALA A 98 -16.49 -4.53 -1.43
N THR A 99 -16.36 -3.44 -0.67
CA THR A 99 -15.13 -3.07 0.07
C THR A 99 -15.25 -3.24 1.58
N THR A 100 -16.46 -3.28 2.13
CA THR A 100 -16.69 -3.31 3.59
C THR A 100 -17.33 -4.62 4.09
N ARG A 101 -18.20 -5.26 3.31
CA ARG A 101 -18.89 -6.51 3.71
C ARG A 101 -18.09 -7.78 3.37
N SER A 102 -17.63 -7.91 2.13
CA SER A 102 -16.90 -9.11 1.66
C SER A 102 -15.37 -8.98 1.63
N ARG A 103 -14.84 -7.74 1.56
CA ARG A 103 -13.39 -7.43 1.58
C ARG A 103 -12.57 -8.42 0.72
N PRO A 104 -12.70 -8.36 -0.62
CA PRO A 104 -11.99 -9.24 -1.53
C PRO A 104 -10.48 -8.98 -1.57
N ILE A 105 -9.69 -9.86 -2.18
CA ILE A 105 -8.28 -9.54 -2.53
C ILE A 105 -8.23 -8.48 -3.64
N ILE A 106 -9.04 -8.69 -4.70
CA ILE A 106 -9.20 -7.78 -5.82
C ILE A 106 -10.63 -7.25 -5.85
N ASN A 107 -10.79 -5.93 -5.85
CA ASN A 107 -12.09 -5.28 -6.02
C ASN A 107 -12.40 -5.06 -7.50
N THR A 108 -13.59 -5.46 -7.94
CA THR A 108 -14.03 -5.42 -9.35
C THR A 108 -14.90 -4.22 -9.70
N ARG A 109 -14.96 -3.19 -8.86
CA ARG A 109 -15.71 -1.98 -9.18
C ARG A 109 -15.14 -1.31 -10.44
N ASP A 110 -15.96 -1.23 -11.48
CA ASP A 110 -15.55 -0.74 -12.80
C ASP A 110 -15.71 0.79 -12.91
N GLU A 111 -14.90 1.51 -12.15
CA GLU A 111 -14.80 2.98 -12.20
C GLU A 111 -13.38 3.36 -12.61
N PRO A 112 -13.04 3.33 -13.92
CA PRO A 112 -11.67 3.51 -14.39
C PRO A 112 -11.12 4.92 -14.12
N HIS A 113 -12.02 5.90 -13.93
CA HIS A 113 -11.69 7.33 -13.96
C HIS A 113 -10.81 7.68 -15.16
N ALA A 114 -10.98 7.00 -16.28
CA ALA A 114 -10.22 7.19 -17.50
C ALA A 114 -11.16 6.90 -18.68
N ASP A 115 -10.60 6.83 -19.89
CA ASP A 115 -11.33 6.25 -21.02
C ASP A 115 -11.70 4.78 -20.72
N ALA A 116 -13.00 4.52 -20.59
CA ALA A 116 -13.55 3.23 -20.21
C ALA A 116 -13.46 2.17 -21.31
N GLU A 117 -13.18 2.55 -22.57
CA GLU A 117 -12.94 1.59 -23.64
C GLU A 117 -11.52 1.06 -23.60
N ARG A 118 -10.58 1.87 -23.10
CA ARG A 118 -9.13 1.58 -23.12
C ARG A 118 -8.62 1.02 -21.81
N PHE A 119 -9.17 1.44 -20.68
CA PHE A 119 -8.58 1.18 -19.37
C PHE A 119 -9.55 0.57 -18.36
N ARG A 120 -8.97 -0.10 -17.36
CA ARG A 120 -9.62 -0.47 -16.11
C ARG A 120 -8.80 0.10 -14.94
N ARG A 121 -9.47 0.38 -13.83
CA ARG A 121 -8.79 0.65 -12.54
C ARG A 121 -8.83 -0.62 -11.72
N LEU A 122 -7.71 -1.32 -11.68
CA LEU A 122 -7.53 -2.47 -10.80
C LEU A 122 -7.38 -1.97 -9.36
N HIS A 123 -8.32 -2.36 -8.51
CA HIS A 123 -8.40 -1.89 -7.13
C HIS A 123 -8.04 -3.04 -6.17
N VAL A 124 -6.84 -2.96 -5.57
CA VAL A 124 -6.30 -3.98 -4.67
C VAL A 124 -6.47 -3.52 -3.23
N ILE A 125 -7.03 -4.38 -2.36
CA ILE A 125 -7.39 -3.99 -0.97
C ILE A 125 -6.79 -4.91 0.12
N VAL A 126 -5.94 -5.83 -0.31
CA VAL A 126 -5.29 -6.83 0.55
C VAL A 126 -4.08 -6.27 1.32
N GLY A 127 -3.49 -5.18 0.83
CA GLY A 127 -2.25 -4.63 1.37
C GLY A 127 -2.42 -3.94 2.74
N ASP A 128 -1.39 -4.05 3.56
CA ASP A 128 -1.29 -3.30 4.82
C ASP A 128 -0.91 -1.83 4.57
N SER A 129 -1.21 -1.00 5.56
CA SER A 129 -0.72 0.37 5.70
C SER A 129 0.74 0.32 6.17
N ASN A 130 1.66 0.71 5.29
CA ASN A 130 3.10 0.71 5.58
C ASN A 130 3.57 2.06 6.14
N MET A 131 4.38 2.06 7.19
CA MET A 131 5.07 3.26 7.68
C MET A 131 6.35 3.47 6.87
N SER A 132 7.09 2.39 6.64
CA SER A 132 8.35 2.39 5.90
C SER A 132 8.18 2.80 4.42
N GLU A 133 8.98 3.79 4.01
CA GLU A 133 9.08 4.24 2.62
C GLU A 133 9.56 3.11 1.71
N THR A 134 10.53 2.30 2.16
CA THR A 134 11.06 1.17 1.39
C THR A 134 10.07 0.03 1.25
N THR A 135 9.29 -0.30 2.30
CA THR A 135 8.20 -1.29 2.18
C THR A 135 7.15 -0.81 1.19
N THR A 136 6.78 0.47 1.24
CA THR A 136 5.81 1.06 0.31
C THR A 136 6.31 1.00 -1.14
N MET A 137 7.58 1.33 -1.36
CA MET A 137 8.24 1.23 -2.67
C MET A 137 8.18 -0.20 -3.20
N LEU A 138 8.62 -1.19 -2.41
CA LEU A 138 8.57 -2.60 -2.81
C LEU A 138 7.15 -3.05 -3.12
N LYS A 139 6.17 -2.72 -2.27
CA LYS A 139 4.76 -3.09 -2.45
C LYS A 139 4.19 -2.64 -3.79
N VAL A 140 4.45 -1.39 -4.16
CA VAL A 140 3.91 -0.81 -5.39
C VAL A 140 4.71 -1.29 -6.61
N ALA A 141 6.04 -1.25 -6.55
CA ALA A 141 6.90 -1.59 -7.68
C ALA A 141 6.83 -3.08 -8.06
N SER A 142 6.82 -3.99 -7.07
CA SER A 142 6.68 -5.43 -7.34
C SER A 142 5.34 -5.74 -8.01
N CYS A 143 4.25 -5.12 -7.56
CA CYS A 143 2.94 -5.30 -8.19
C CYS A 143 2.89 -4.71 -9.59
N ASP A 144 3.45 -3.52 -9.82
CA ASP A 144 3.56 -2.91 -11.15
C ASP A 144 4.31 -3.83 -12.13
N LEU A 145 5.44 -4.40 -11.73
CA LEU A 145 6.20 -5.36 -12.54
C LEU A 145 5.38 -6.62 -12.88
N VAL A 146 4.69 -7.20 -11.89
CA VAL A 146 3.83 -8.37 -12.11
C VAL A 146 2.69 -8.05 -13.08
N LEU A 147 2.08 -6.87 -12.97
CA LEU A 147 1.03 -6.45 -13.89
C LEU A 147 1.55 -6.29 -15.32
N ARG A 148 2.71 -5.67 -15.52
CA ARG A 148 3.33 -5.55 -16.85
C ARG A 148 3.67 -6.91 -17.45
N MET A 149 4.19 -7.85 -16.64
CA MET A 149 4.44 -9.23 -17.07
C MET A 149 3.15 -9.91 -17.55
N ILE A 150 2.04 -9.73 -16.82
CA ILE A 150 0.72 -10.29 -17.20
C ILE A 150 0.23 -9.66 -18.51
N GLU A 151 0.30 -8.33 -18.64
CA GLU A 151 -0.16 -7.60 -19.83
C GLU A 151 0.62 -7.98 -21.10
N GLU A 152 1.91 -8.28 -20.95
CA GLU A 152 2.76 -8.74 -22.06
C GLU A 152 2.73 -10.26 -22.29
N GLY A 153 1.94 -11.00 -21.51
CA GLY A 153 1.76 -12.43 -21.69
C GLY A 153 2.98 -13.28 -21.31
N VAL A 154 3.80 -12.83 -20.35
CA VAL A 154 4.88 -13.64 -19.78
C VAL A 154 4.29 -14.94 -19.22
N VAL A 155 4.87 -16.07 -19.62
CA VAL A 155 4.41 -17.38 -19.18
C VAL A 155 4.83 -17.62 -17.73
N MET A 156 3.84 -17.72 -16.86
CA MET A 156 4.01 -18.06 -15.44
C MET A 156 3.65 -19.52 -15.19
N ARG A 157 4.27 -20.13 -14.18
CA ARG A 157 3.77 -21.40 -13.65
C ARG A 157 2.35 -21.20 -13.11
N ASP A 158 1.51 -22.22 -13.24
CA ASP A 158 0.20 -22.22 -12.59
C ASP A 158 0.38 -22.38 -11.07
N LEU A 159 0.22 -21.27 -10.37
CA LEU A 159 0.31 -21.14 -8.91
C LEU A 159 -1.06 -20.84 -8.29
N THR A 160 -2.14 -21.13 -9.02
CA THR A 160 -3.51 -20.93 -8.53
C THR A 160 -3.70 -21.69 -7.22
N MET A 161 -4.11 -20.97 -6.19
CA MET A 161 -4.31 -21.55 -4.85
C MET A 161 -5.65 -22.26 -4.78
N GLU A 162 -5.71 -23.43 -4.12
CA GLU A 162 -6.96 -24.15 -3.88
C GLU A 162 -7.94 -23.29 -3.05
N ASN A 163 -7.42 -22.63 -2.01
CA ASN A 163 -8.18 -21.68 -1.22
C ASN A 163 -7.32 -20.46 -0.83
N PRO A 164 -7.38 -19.35 -1.59
CA PRO A 164 -6.56 -18.16 -1.32
C PRO A 164 -6.89 -17.48 0.03
N ILE A 165 -8.11 -17.65 0.55
CA ILE A 165 -8.57 -17.03 1.80
C ILE A 165 -8.05 -17.78 3.02
N ARG A 166 -7.97 -19.10 2.91
CA ARG A 166 -7.25 -19.91 3.90
C ARG A 166 -5.76 -19.63 3.83
N ALA A 167 -5.18 -19.65 2.63
CA ALA A 167 -3.75 -19.45 2.41
C ALA A 167 -3.27 -18.11 2.98
N ILE A 168 -3.96 -17.00 2.72
CA ILE A 168 -3.53 -15.67 3.21
C ILE A 168 -3.40 -15.59 4.73
N ARG A 169 -4.30 -16.23 5.48
CA ARG A 169 -4.26 -16.27 6.96
C ARG A 169 -3.14 -17.17 7.45
N GLU A 170 -3.04 -18.37 6.85
CA GLU A 170 -1.99 -19.33 7.19
C GLU A 170 -0.58 -18.77 6.97
N ILE A 171 -0.40 -18.01 5.88
CA ILE A 171 0.86 -17.33 5.55
C ILE A 171 1.13 -16.19 6.54
N SER A 172 0.10 -15.41 6.91
CA SER A 172 0.27 -14.30 7.84
C SER A 172 0.84 -14.76 9.19
N HIS A 173 0.43 -15.94 9.68
CA HIS A 173 0.90 -16.48 10.95
C HIS A 173 2.26 -17.19 10.89
N ASP A 174 2.84 -17.38 9.71
CA ASP A 174 4.13 -18.05 9.53
C ASP A 174 5.23 -17.06 9.12
N MET A 175 5.95 -16.55 10.11
CA MET A 175 7.13 -15.69 9.88
C MET A 175 8.30 -16.39 9.19
N THR A 176 8.30 -17.73 9.13
CA THR A 176 9.39 -18.50 8.50
C THR A 176 9.20 -18.67 7.00
N GLY A 177 7.99 -18.44 6.48
CA GLY A 177 7.63 -18.62 5.07
C GLY A 177 7.73 -20.08 4.58
N ARG A 178 7.91 -21.05 5.48
CA ARG A 178 8.13 -22.47 5.16
C ARG A 178 6.83 -23.25 5.02
N LYS A 179 5.73 -22.76 5.60
CA LYS A 179 4.44 -23.41 5.51
C LYS A 179 4.01 -23.51 4.05
N LYS A 180 3.65 -24.72 3.65
CA LYS A 180 3.13 -25.02 2.32
C LYS A 180 1.63 -24.75 2.25
N VAL A 181 1.20 -24.24 1.11
CA VAL A 181 -0.22 -24.08 0.76
C VAL A 181 -0.57 -24.97 -0.42
N LEU A 182 -1.80 -25.48 -0.43
CA LEU A 182 -2.31 -26.34 -1.50
C LEU A 182 -2.67 -25.49 -2.73
N LEU A 183 -2.21 -25.94 -3.89
CA LEU A 183 -2.54 -25.37 -5.20
C LEU A 183 -3.72 -26.13 -5.82
N ALA A 184 -4.43 -25.48 -6.74
CA ALA A 184 -5.59 -26.04 -7.42
C ALA A 184 -5.28 -27.32 -8.22
N ASN A 185 -4.02 -27.48 -8.65
CA ASN A 185 -3.52 -28.67 -9.35
C ASN A 185 -3.08 -29.81 -8.40
N GLY A 186 -3.33 -29.69 -7.09
CA GLY A 186 -3.01 -30.69 -6.08
C GLY A 186 -1.55 -30.68 -5.60
N ARG A 187 -0.69 -29.83 -6.17
CA ARG A 187 0.68 -29.62 -5.67
C ARG A 187 0.65 -28.71 -4.45
N GLU A 188 1.74 -28.74 -3.70
CA GLU A 188 1.97 -27.82 -2.60
C GLU A 188 3.16 -26.91 -2.90
N ALA A 189 3.07 -25.65 -2.49
CA ALA A 189 4.18 -24.70 -2.56
C ALA A 189 4.22 -23.82 -1.31
N SER A 190 5.43 -23.52 -0.84
CA SER A 190 5.69 -22.54 0.21
C SER A 190 5.61 -21.11 -0.34
N VAL A 191 5.47 -20.16 0.57
CA VAL A 191 5.47 -18.73 0.26
C VAL A 191 6.78 -18.33 -0.43
N LEU A 192 7.90 -18.86 0.06
CA LEU A 192 9.24 -18.63 -0.49
C LEU A 192 9.34 -19.15 -1.93
N GLU A 193 8.85 -20.36 -2.21
CA GLU A 193 8.84 -20.91 -3.57
C GLU A 193 7.98 -20.08 -4.54
N ILE A 194 6.78 -19.66 -4.10
CA ILE A 194 5.87 -18.84 -4.91
C ILE A 194 6.52 -17.49 -5.23
N GLN A 195 7.00 -16.77 -4.21
CA GLN A 195 7.61 -15.45 -4.39
C GLN A 195 8.92 -15.51 -5.17
N SER A 196 9.71 -16.58 -5.02
CA SER A 196 10.93 -16.77 -5.80
C SER A 196 10.65 -16.98 -7.29
N GLU A 197 9.56 -17.67 -7.66
CA GLU A 197 9.13 -17.75 -9.06
C GLU A 197 8.78 -16.36 -9.59
N TYR A 198 7.99 -15.56 -8.86
CA TYR A 198 7.66 -14.19 -9.28
C TYR A 198 8.89 -13.30 -9.41
N LEU A 199 9.81 -13.33 -8.44
CA LEU A 199 11.03 -12.53 -8.47
C LEU A 199 11.92 -12.91 -9.66
N SER A 200 12.11 -14.22 -9.89
CA SER A 200 12.89 -14.73 -11.02
C SER A 200 12.32 -14.22 -12.36
N ARG A 201 11.01 -14.33 -12.54
CA ARG A 201 10.32 -13.85 -13.75
C ARG A 201 10.40 -12.32 -13.88
N ALA A 202 10.27 -11.58 -12.79
CA ALA A 202 10.38 -10.13 -12.79
C ALA A 202 11.79 -9.67 -13.18
N ARG A 203 12.85 -10.36 -12.73
CA ARG A 203 14.23 -10.09 -13.15
C ARG A 203 14.43 -10.34 -14.65
N ASP A 204 14.07 -11.53 -15.12
CA ASP A 204 14.14 -11.88 -16.54
C ASP A 204 13.38 -10.86 -17.40
N PHE A 205 12.22 -10.39 -16.93
CA PHE A 205 11.42 -9.39 -17.61
C PHE A 205 12.11 -8.03 -17.67
N VAL A 206 12.65 -7.55 -16.55
CA VAL A 206 13.36 -6.26 -16.46
C VAL A 206 14.60 -6.27 -17.35
N ASP A 207 15.38 -7.35 -17.33
CA ASP A 207 16.58 -7.51 -18.14
C ASP A 207 16.25 -7.49 -19.65
N ARG A 208 15.25 -8.26 -20.07
CA ARG A 208 14.83 -8.32 -21.49
C ARG A 208 14.23 -7.02 -22.01
N ARG A 209 13.61 -6.23 -21.13
CA ARG A 209 12.98 -4.96 -21.47
C ARG A 209 13.88 -3.74 -21.18
N GLU A 210 15.10 -3.97 -20.69
CA GLU A 210 16.05 -2.94 -20.29
C GLU A 210 15.44 -1.90 -19.32
N LEU A 211 14.60 -2.35 -18.39
CA LEU A 211 13.83 -1.49 -17.46
C LEU A 211 14.62 -1.12 -16.18
N HIS A 212 15.93 -0.95 -16.30
CA HIS A 212 16.85 -0.71 -15.19
C HIS A 212 16.76 0.73 -14.64
N THR A 213 15.64 1.05 -14.00
CA THR A 213 15.47 2.33 -13.26
C THR A 213 15.90 2.17 -11.81
N PRO A 214 16.38 3.24 -11.13
CA PRO A 214 16.82 3.14 -9.73
C PRO A 214 15.76 2.58 -8.76
N VAL A 215 14.47 2.85 -9.04
CA VAL A 215 13.36 2.34 -8.23
C VAL A 215 13.17 0.84 -8.46
N ILE A 216 13.19 0.38 -9.71
CA ILE A 216 13.04 -1.04 -10.06
C ILE A 216 14.20 -1.84 -9.47
N GLU A 217 15.44 -1.37 -9.64
CA GLU A 217 16.64 -2.02 -9.10
C GLU A 217 16.58 -2.14 -7.57
N ARG A 218 16.30 -1.04 -6.85
CA ARG A 218 16.13 -1.10 -5.38
C ARG A 218 15.00 -2.02 -4.96
N SER A 219 13.90 -2.07 -5.72
CA SER A 219 12.78 -2.95 -5.40
C SER A 219 13.13 -4.42 -5.61
N LEU A 220 13.80 -4.78 -6.71
CA LEU A 220 14.24 -6.16 -6.96
C LEU A 220 15.30 -6.61 -5.94
N ASP A 221 16.25 -5.75 -5.59
CA ASP A 221 17.23 -6.00 -4.53
C ASP A 221 16.54 -6.24 -3.17
N LEU A 222 15.63 -5.34 -2.76
CA LEU A 222 14.93 -5.49 -1.48
C LEU A 222 14.01 -6.71 -1.47
N TRP A 223 13.39 -7.05 -2.60
CA TRP A 223 12.60 -8.27 -2.73
C TRP A 223 13.46 -9.51 -2.50
N GLU A 224 14.60 -9.62 -3.18
CA GLU A 224 15.53 -10.75 -3.01
C GLU A 224 16.05 -10.83 -1.57
N ARG A 225 16.54 -9.73 -1.01
CA ARG A 225 17.03 -9.69 0.38
C ARG A 225 15.95 -10.05 1.37
N GLY A 226 14.71 -9.61 1.14
CA GLY A 226 13.56 -9.97 1.97
C GLY A 226 13.30 -11.48 1.99
N LEU A 227 13.29 -12.12 0.81
CA LEU A 227 13.13 -13.57 0.72
C LEU A 227 14.30 -14.32 1.37
N LYS A 228 15.55 -13.87 1.12
CA LYS A 228 16.75 -14.44 1.73
C LYS A 228 16.76 -14.32 3.26
N ALA A 229 16.29 -13.20 3.80
CA ALA A 229 16.21 -12.96 5.23
C ALA A 229 15.24 -13.95 5.90
N VAL A 230 14.09 -14.19 5.27
CA VAL A 230 13.09 -15.13 5.77
C VAL A 230 13.56 -16.57 5.64
N GLU A 231 14.14 -16.94 4.50
CA GLU A 231 14.67 -18.29 4.25
C GLU A 231 15.79 -18.67 5.23
N SER A 232 16.76 -17.77 5.45
CA SER A 232 17.89 -17.99 6.35
C SER A 232 17.54 -17.81 7.83
N GLY A 233 16.44 -17.11 8.13
CA GLY A 233 16.11 -16.63 9.48
C GLY A 233 16.91 -15.41 9.92
N ASP A 234 17.85 -14.92 9.10
CA ASP A 234 18.62 -13.72 9.38
C ASP A 234 17.86 -12.45 8.93
N LEU A 235 16.97 -12.00 9.81
CA LEU A 235 16.19 -10.79 9.58
C LEU A 235 17.03 -9.49 9.60
N SER A 236 18.32 -9.53 9.97
CA SER A 236 19.17 -8.34 9.95
C SER A 236 19.40 -7.79 8.54
N LEU A 237 19.23 -8.62 7.50
CA LEU A 237 19.38 -8.24 6.10
C LEU A 237 18.37 -7.17 5.62
N VAL A 238 17.27 -6.98 6.36
CA VAL A 238 16.15 -6.08 6.00
C VAL A 238 15.53 -5.36 7.21
N GLU A 239 16.23 -5.34 8.36
CA GLU A 239 15.69 -4.82 9.62
C GLU A 239 15.47 -3.31 9.64
N ARG A 240 15.94 -2.60 8.62
CA ARG A 240 15.75 -1.15 8.46
C ARG A 240 14.73 -0.82 7.36
N GLU A 241 14.27 -1.82 6.60
CA GLU A 241 13.50 -1.59 5.38
C GLU A 241 12.08 -2.15 5.41
N ILE A 242 11.84 -3.32 6.01
CA ILE A 242 10.53 -4.00 5.97
C ILE A 242 9.77 -3.79 7.28
N ASP A 243 8.56 -3.24 7.22
CA ASP A 243 7.78 -2.81 8.41
C ASP A 243 7.60 -3.90 9.46
N TRP A 244 7.14 -5.10 9.08
CA TRP A 244 6.94 -6.18 10.05
C TRP A 244 8.26 -6.61 10.70
N VAL A 245 9.38 -6.51 9.98
CA VAL A 245 10.71 -6.82 10.53
C VAL A 245 11.19 -5.72 11.47
N ILE A 246 11.10 -4.45 11.06
CA ILE A 246 11.44 -3.28 11.90
C ILE A 246 10.67 -3.36 13.22
N LYS A 247 9.35 -3.57 13.13
CA LYS A 247 8.49 -3.63 14.29
C LYS A 247 8.76 -4.89 15.13
N TRP A 248 8.96 -6.05 14.51
CA TRP A 248 9.33 -7.27 15.22
C TRP A 248 10.62 -7.06 16.02
N LYS A 249 11.68 -6.52 15.43
CA LYS A 249 12.96 -6.23 16.11
C LYS A 249 12.80 -5.26 17.27
N LEU A 250 11.96 -4.23 17.11
CA LEU A 250 11.62 -3.29 18.19
C LEU A 250 10.94 -4.00 19.36
N ILE A 251 9.89 -4.79 19.07
CA ILE A 251 9.11 -5.54 20.07
C ILE A 251 9.98 -6.61 20.75
N ASP A 252 10.73 -7.37 19.96
CA ASP A 252 11.59 -8.46 20.40
C ASP A 252 12.72 -7.97 21.32
N ARG A 253 13.34 -6.84 20.97
CA ARG A 253 14.31 -6.20 21.85
C ARG A 253 13.67 -5.71 23.15
N TYR A 254 12.53 -5.03 23.06
CA TYR A 254 11.86 -4.49 24.26
C TYR A 254 11.42 -5.60 25.21
N ARG A 255 10.82 -6.67 24.67
CA ARG A 255 10.33 -7.80 25.47
C ARG A 255 11.47 -8.53 26.16
N SER A 256 12.59 -8.78 25.46
CA SER A 256 13.75 -9.46 26.04
C SER A 256 14.47 -8.61 27.10
N GLN A 257 14.52 -7.29 26.93
CA GLN A 257 15.14 -6.38 27.91
C GLN A 257 14.33 -6.24 29.21
N ASN A 258 13.01 -6.42 29.14
CA ASN A 258 12.10 -6.20 30.27
C ASN A 258 11.45 -7.49 30.78
N ASP A 259 11.89 -8.66 30.27
CA ASP A 259 11.30 -9.98 30.57
C ASP A 259 9.77 -10.03 30.43
N LEU A 260 9.26 -9.52 29.31
CA LEU A 260 7.82 -9.47 29.05
C LEU A 260 7.39 -10.56 28.06
N PRO A 261 6.26 -11.25 28.30
CA PRO A 261 5.67 -12.14 27.30
C PRO A 261 5.10 -11.32 26.14
N LEU A 262 5.00 -11.93 24.96
CA LEU A 262 4.45 -11.27 23.75
C LEU A 262 3.02 -10.77 23.96
N GLY A 263 2.23 -11.47 24.78
CA GLY A 263 0.84 -11.09 25.09
C GLY A 263 0.67 -9.95 26.10
N HIS A 264 1.76 -9.38 26.61
CA HIS A 264 1.69 -8.31 27.61
C HIS A 264 1.06 -7.03 27.02
N PRO A 265 0.18 -6.30 27.75
CA PRO A 265 -0.48 -5.08 27.23
C PRO A 265 0.48 -4.00 26.72
N ARG A 266 1.66 -3.88 27.35
CA ARG A 266 2.72 -2.98 26.87
C ARG A 266 3.17 -3.31 25.44
N ILE A 267 3.21 -4.58 25.06
CA ILE A 267 3.58 -4.98 23.70
C ILE A 267 2.48 -4.60 22.70
N ALA A 268 1.20 -4.76 23.06
CA ALA A 268 0.09 -4.29 22.23
C ALA A 268 0.13 -2.76 22.04
N GLN A 269 0.51 -2.01 23.08
CA GLN A 269 0.73 -0.57 22.97
C GLN A 269 1.87 -0.23 22.01
N LEU A 270 2.99 -0.94 22.05
CA LEU A 270 4.11 -0.73 21.11
C LEU A 270 3.71 -1.06 19.66
N ASP A 271 2.95 -2.15 19.45
CA ASP A 271 2.44 -2.52 18.13
C ASP A 271 1.59 -1.39 17.53
N LEU A 272 0.69 -0.80 18.33
CA LEU A 272 -0.13 0.33 17.90
C LEU A 272 0.69 1.62 17.71
N ALA A 273 1.54 1.97 18.68
CA ALA A 273 2.33 3.21 18.67
C ALA A 273 3.39 3.26 17.56
N TYR A 274 3.77 2.12 16.98
CA TYR A 274 4.56 2.07 15.74
C TYR A 274 3.90 2.85 14.60
N HIS A 275 2.57 2.87 14.56
CA HIS A 275 1.79 3.47 13.49
C HIS A 275 1.31 4.90 13.75
N ASP A 276 1.61 5.48 14.90
CA ASP A 276 1.22 6.85 15.19
C ASP A 276 1.91 7.80 14.20
N ILE A 277 1.11 8.63 13.52
CA ILE A 277 1.62 9.54 12.50
C ILE A 277 2.33 10.77 13.08
N HIS A 278 2.29 10.97 14.40
CA HIS A 278 2.92 12.11 15.04
C HIS A 278 4.45 11.97 15.08
N ARG A 279 5.16 12.93 14.47
CA ARG A 279 6.63 12.88 14.25
C ARG A 279 7.48 12.82 15.52
N ASP A 280 6.96 13.29 16.66
CA ASP A 280 7.71 13.35 17.93
C ASP A 280 7.38 12.23 18.93
N ARG A 281 6.37 11.39 18.65
CA ARG A 281 5.99 10.29 19.55
C ARG A 281 5.79 8.94 18.85
N GLY A 282 5.43 8.93 17.57
CA GLY A 282 5.25 7.68 16.83
C GLY A 282 6.56 6.91 16.70
N LEU A 283 6.54 5.62 17.08
CA LEU A 283 7.78 4.86 17.25
C LEU A 283 8.55 4.71 15.93
N TYR A 284 7.85 4.57 14.79
CA TYR A 284 8.50 4.56 13.48
C TYR A 284 9.32 5.85 13.23
N TYR A 285 8.75 7.03 13.49
CA TYR A 285 9.46 8.30 13.29
C TYR A 285 10.57 8.54 14.31
N LEU A 286 10.44 8.01 15.53
CA LEU A 286 11.53 8.02 16.50
C LEU A 286 12.70 7.13 16.03
N LEU A 287 12.42 6.01 15.36
CA LEU A 287 13.44 5.18 14.71
C LEU A 287 14.07 5.88 13.51
N GLU A 288 13.27 6.55 12.67
CA GLU A 288 13.72 7.37 11.54
C GLU A 288 14.71 8.44 11.97
N LYS A 289 14.36 9.23 13.00
CA LYS A 289 15.23 10.29 13.55
C LYS A 289 16.57 9.77 14.06
N ARG A 290 16.64 8.51 14.48
CA ARG A 290 17.87 7.84 14.94
C ARG A 290 18.65 7.14 13.82
N GLY A 291 18.18 7.25 12.57
CA GLY A 291 18.75 6.55 11.43
C GLY A 291 18.53 5.03 11.44
N ALA A 292 17.62 4.53 12.29
CA ALA A 292 17.37 3.10 12.45
C ALA A 292 16.45 2.51 11.36
N VAL A 293 15.89 3.34 10.47
CA VAL A 293 15.15 2.90 9.28
C VAL A 293 15.71 3.55 8.02
N ALA A 294 15.57 2.88 6.89
CA ALA A 294 15.98 3.38 5.59
C ALA A 294 14.91 4.31 5.00
N ARG A 295 15.35 5.24 4.16
CA ARG A 295 14.49 6.17 3.41
C ARG A 295 14.63 5.97 1.91
N VAL A 296 13.57 6.33 1.18
CA VAL A 296 13.52 6.36 -0.28
C VAL A 296 13.55 7.80 -0.79
N THR A 297 12.95 8.73 -0.05
CA THR A 297 12.89 10.16 -0.38
C THR A 297 13.40 11.02 0.78
N ASN A 298 13.31 12.34 0.65
CA ASN A 298 13.74 13.30 1.66
C ASN A 298 12.56 14.20 2.08
N ASP A 299 12.73 14.93 3.19
CA ASP A 299 11.65 15.74 3.76
C ASP A 299 11.27 16.94 2.88
N LEU A 300 12.19 17.47 2.07
CA LEU A 300 11.90 18.57 1.14
C LEU A 300 10.95 18.12 0.04
N ASP A 301 11.19 16.96 -0.57
CA ASP A 301 10.32 16.38 -1.58
C ASP A 301 8.94 16.04 -1.01
N VAL A 302 8.90 15.44 0.19
CA VAL A 302 7.65 15.14 0.91
C VAL A 302 6.88 16.41 1.25
N PHE A 303 7.59 17.49 1.62
CA PHE A 303 6.98 18.78 1.91
C PHE A 303 6.42 19.43 0.63
N ALA A 304 7.20 19.46 -0.45
CA ALA A 304 6.78 20.01 -1.74
C ALA A 304 5.53 19.29 -2.28
N ALA A 305 5.47 17.96 -2.15
CA ALA A 305 4.34 17.14 -2.57
C ALA A 305 3.02 17.44 -1.84
N LYS A 306 3.04 18.21 -0.73
CA LYS A 306 1.81 18.68 -0.05
C LYS A 306 1.04 19.70 -0.89
N SER A 307 1.72 20.45 -1.75
CA SER A 307 1.16 21.59 -2.47
C SER A 307 1.38 21.52 -3.98
N ILE A 308 2.40 20.79 -4.42
CA ILE A 308 2.73 20.63 -5.83
C ILE A 308 2.28 19.24 -6.27
N PRO A 309 1.26 19.12 -7.16
CA PRO A 309 0.83 17.82 -7.68
C PRO A 309 1.92 17.20 -8.59
N PRO A 310 1.85 15.89 -8.89
CA PRO A 310 2.71 15.27 -9.90
C PRO A 310 2.60 15.98 -11.25
N GLN A 311 3.73 16.41 -11.80
CA GLN A 311 3.77 17.23 -13.02
C GLN A 311 3.60 16.42 -14.32
N THR A 312 3.67 15.10 -14.23
CA THR A 312 3.64 14.16 -15.38
C THR A 312 2.26 13.56 -15.63
N THR A 313 1.23 13.95 -14.88
CA THR A 313 -0.13 13.38 -15.00
C THR A 313 -1.17 14.49 -15.02
N ARG A 314 -2.43 14.12 -15.28
CA ARG A 314 -3.58 15.06 -15.16
C ARG A 314 -3.75 15.70 -13.78
N ALA A 315 -3.10 15.18 -12.74
CA ALA A 315 -3.11 15.81 -11.42
C ALA A 315 -2.53 17.23 -11.47
N ARG A 316 -1.59 17.50 -12.40
CA ARG A 316 -1.09 18.85 -12.70
C ARG A 316 -2.21 19.78 -13.14
N LEU A 317 -3.01 19.36 -14.13
CA LEU A 317 -4.15 20.12 -14.63
C LEU A 317 -5.13 20.46 -13.50
N ARG A 318 -5.46 19.45 -12.69
CA ARG A 318 -6.37 19.61 -11.54
C ARG A 318 -5.80 20.59 -10.50
N GLY A 319 -4.54 20.45 -10.12
CA GLY A 319 -3.92 21.31 -9.11
C GLY A 319 -3.80 22.76 -9.57
N ASN A 320 -3.41 22.98 -10.82
CA ASN A 320 -3.34 24.33 -11.40
C ASN A 320 -4.72 25.00 -11.45
N PHE A 321 -5.76 24.25 -11.84
CA PHE A 321 -7.14 24.73 -11.86
C PHE A 321 -7.62 25.12 -10.45
N ILE A 322 -7.46 24.24 -9.45
CA ILE A 322 -7.86 24.51 -8.06
C ILE A 322 -7.13 25.74 -7.51
N LYS A 323 -5.80 25.80 -7.70
CA LYS A 323 -4.98 26.91 -7.22
C LYS A 323 -5.47 28.24 -7.80
N ARG A 324 -5.67 28.31 -9.11
CA ARG A 324 -6.16 29.52 -9.79
C ARG A 324 -7.55 29.93 -9.31
N ALA A 325 -8.46 28.98 -9.20
CA ALA A 325 -9.84 29.26 -8.77
C ALA A 325 -9.87 29.82 -7.34
N GLN A 326 -9.04 29.29 -6.44
CA GLN A 326 -8.87 29.82 -5.08
C GLN A 326 -8.29 31.24 -5.07
N GLU A 327 -7.23 31.51 -5.84
CA GLU A 327 -6.62 32.85 -5.96
C GLU A 327 -7.63 33.89 -6.47
N ARG A 328 -8.53 33.49 -7.39
CA ARG A 328 -9.58 34.33 -7.95
C ARG A 328 -10.88 34.33 -7.15
N ARG A 329 -10.97 33.57 -6.05
CA ARG A 329 -12.17 33.38 -5.22
C ARG A 329 -13.41 32.97 -6.04
N ARG A 330 -13.22 32.05 -6.99
CA ARG A 330 -14.30 31.51 -7.83
C ARG A 330 -14.85 30.23 -7.23
N ASP A 331 -16.14 30.01 -7.39
CA ASP A 331 -16.78 28.76 -6.99
C ASP A 331 -16.54 27.67 -8.04
N PHE A 332 -16.08 26.51 -7.60
CA PHE A 332 -15.73 25.41 -8.51
C PHE A 332 -16.13 24.04 -7.94
N THR A 333 -16.28 23.08 -8.84
CA THR A 333 -16.49 21.66 -8.53
C THR A 333 -15.49 20.83 -9.31
N VAL A 334 -14.79 19.92 -8.62
CA VAL A 334 -13.73 19.09 -9.21
C VAL A 334 -13.87 17.65 -8.75
N ASP A 335 -13.65 16.71 -9.66
CA ASP A 335 -13.43 15.30 -9.35
C ASP A 335 -12.18 14.75 -10.09
N TRP A 336 -12.09 13.43 -10.22
CA TRP A 336 -10.96 12.80 -10.91
C TRP A 336 -10.82 13.19 -12.39
N VAL A 337 -11.94 13.41 -13.09
CA VAL A 337 -12.01 13.67 -14.53
C VAL A 337 -12.72 14.98 -14.89
N HIS A 338 -13.51 15.59 -14.02
CA HIS A 338 -14.23 16.84 -14.28
C HIS A 338 -13.59 18.03 -13.57
N LEU A 339 -13.43 19.13 -14.30
CA LEU A 339 -13.10 20.46 -13.77
C LEU A 339 -14.21 21.42 -14.18
N LYS A 340 -14.94 22.01 -13.22
CA LYS A 340 -16.10 22.87 -13.47
C LYS A 340 -16.03 24.17 -12.68
N LEU A 341 -16.32 25.29 -13.34
CA LEU A 341 -16.68 26.56 -12.68
C LEU A 341 -18.20 26.63 -12.48
N ASN A 342 -18.65 27.02 -11.28
CA ASN A 342 -20.07 26.97 -10.90
C ASN A 342 -20.84 28.26 -11.20
N ASP A 343 -20.12 29.36 -11.34
CA ASP A 343 -20.64 30.72 -11.54
C ASP A 343 -21.03 31.05 -13.00
N GLN A 344 -20.71 30.17 -13.95
CA GLN A 344 -21.08 30.31 -15.35
C GLN A 344 -21.64 28.99 -15.88
N ALA A 345 -22.79 29.05 -16.56
CA ALA A 345 -23.33 27.89 -17.24
C ALA A 345 -22.33 27.41 -18.32
N GLN A 346 -22.08 26.09 -18.36
CA GLN A 346 -21.34 25.37 -19.42
C GLN A 346 -19.79 25.42 -19.44
N ARG A 347 -19.09 25.80 -18.36
CA ARG A 347 -17.62 25.68 -18.30
C ARG A 347 -17.13 24.44 -17.55
N THR A 348 -17.38 23.25 -18.12
CA THR A 348 -16.83 21.96 -17.62
C THR A 348 -15.83 21.39 -18.61
N VAL A 349 -14.63 21.03 -18.15
CA VAL A 349 -13.62 20.32 -18.95
C VAL A 349 -13.43 18.90 -18.42
N LEU A 350 -13.45 17.94 -19.36
CA LEU A 350 -13.29 16.51 -19.08
C LEU A 350 -11.86 16.04 -19.40
N CYS A 351 -11.16 15.56 -18.37
CA CYS A 351 -9.78 15.09 -18.36
C CYS A 351 -9.72 13.55 -18.23
N LYS A 352 -10.27 12.85 -19.23
CA LYS A 352 -10.32 11.37 -19.28
C LYS A 352 -8.96 10.70 -19.46
N ASP A 353 -7.97 11.38 -20.04
CA ASP A 353 -6.63 10.83 -20.18
C ASP A 353 -5.83 11.06 -18.87
N PRO A 354 -5.46 10.01 -18.11
CA PRO A 354 -4.69 10.16 -16.89
C PRO A 354 -3.23 10.62 -17.13
N PHE A 355 -2.68 10.36 -18.32
CA PHE A 355 -1.30 10.67 -18.68
C PHE A 355 -1.13 12.12 -19.18
N ARG A 356 -2.20 12.74 -19.66
CA ARG A 356 -2.15 14.11 -20.18
C ARG A 356 -1.97 15.12 -19.04
N SER A 357 -0.81 15.76 -18.98
CA SER A 357 -0.48 16.81 -18.00
C SER A 357 -0.60 18.25 -18.54
N HIS A 358 -0.90 18.41 -19.83
CA HIS A 358 -1.12 19.69 -20.53
C HIS A 358 -2.37 19.60 -21.41
N ASP A 359 -3.30 20.55 -21.31
CA ASP A 359 -4.54 20.58 -22.08
C ASP A 359 -5.01 22.02 -22.28
N GLU A 360 -5.00 22.50 -23.53
CA GLU A 360 -5.39 23.86 -23.91
C GLU A 360 -6.81 24.23 -23.43
N ARG A 361 -7.71 23.25 -23.31
CA ARG A 361 -9.08 23.51 -22.83
C ARG A 361 -9.07 23.89 -21.35
N VAL A 362 -8.18 23.29 -20.56
CA VAL A 362 -7.98 23.64 -19.15
C VAL A 362 -7.25 24.98 -19.03
N GLU A 363 -6.27 25.24 -19.89
CA GLU A 363 -5.56 26.53 -19.92
C GLU A 363 -6.52 27.68 -20.22
N ARG A 364 -7.34 27.58 -21.27
CA ARG A 364 -8.40 28.57 -21.57
C ARG A 364 -9.39 28.74 -20.42
N LEU A 365 -9.71 27.66 -19.71
CA LEU A 365 -10.59 27.72 -18.53
C LEU A 365 -9.95 28.50 -17.37
N ILE A 366 -8.65 28.35 -17.16
CA ILE A 366 -7.84 29.04 -16.13
C ILE A 366 -7.60 30.52 -16.49
N GLU A 367 -7.35 30.81 -17.77
CA GLU A 367 -7.20 32.17 -18.29
C GLU A 367 -8.50 32.97 -18.17
N GLY A 368 -9.64 32.31 -18.36
CA GLY A 368 -10.96 32.89 -18.23
C GLY A 368 -11.45 33.16 -16.80
N MET A 369 -10.62 32.94 -15.76
CA MET A 369 -10.87 33.26 -14.34
C MET A 369 -10.17 34.54 -13.90
#